data_AF-A0A2M8C8P5-F1
#
_entry.id   AF-A0A2M8C8P5-F1
#
_cell.length_a   1.000
_cell.length_b   1.000
_cell.length_c   1.000
_cell.angle_alpha   90.00
_cell.angle_beta   90.00
_cell.angle_gamma   90.00
#
_symmetry.space_group_name_H-M   'P 1'
#
loop_
_entity.id
_entity.type
_entity.pdbx_description
1 polymer ?
#
loop_
_entity_poly.entity_id
_entity_poly.type
_entity_poly.pdbx_seq_one_letter_code
_entity_poly.pdbx_strand_id
1 'polypeptide(L)'
;FFASNLNSWAAGDKNYQFQRNNEGQLFYSLPRKKFMLDYKITRGDWSTVEVDKNGYDISNRQTNLENADTVFLTVSRWKDLGGSGDDDMTIIVDRVPETTPENAKLYISGSFNDWDPGKLRYKFWKDAAGRYFINLPRRNGDFEFRITRGSWESTQVDANGSDIPPYQYNYQDFDTLTLAIENWKDIPEKEMYQITIVIDKIPANTPVNDQIFLAPDFNGWNPEDRQLIFGRLTDGRPVLTIATHGNKMDFKITRGGWHTVEVNQYGEEISNRTLYFGFADTVYLEIDRWRDR
;
A
#
# COMPACT_ATOMS: atom_id res chain seq x y z
N PHE A 1 5.07 -31.15 5.04
CA PHE A 1 6.09 -32.08 4.51
C PHE A 1 7.02 -32.48 5.63
N PHE A 2 7.61 -33.67 5.53
CA PHE A 2 8.74 -34.09 6.35
C PHE A 2 10.04 -33.61 5.68
N ALA A 3 10.84 -32.81 6.39
CA ALA A 3 12.23 -32.53 6.05
C ALA A 3 13.11 -33.26 7.07
N SER A 4 13.93 -34.21 6.62
CA SER A 4 14.59 -35.15 7.53
C SER A 4 15.91 -35.70 6.99
N ASN A 5 16.63 -36.40 7.85
CA ASN A 5 17.79 -37.19 7.44
C ASN A 5 17.45 -38.39 6.50
N LEU A 6 16.17 -38.70 6.22
CA LEU A 6 15.77 -39.69 5.20
C LEU A 6 15.67 -39.12 3.78
N ASN A 7 15.43 -37.82 3.64
CA ASN A 7 15.23 -37.15 2.36
C ASN A 7 16.17 -35.96 2.19
N SER A 8 17.37 -36.06 2.78
CA SER A 8 18.42 -35.04 2.68
C SER A 8 17.92 -33.63 3.04
N TRP A 9 17.01 -33.54 4.02
CA TRP A 9 16.44 -32.29 4.50
C TRP A 9 15.69 -31.48 3.42
N ALA A 10 15.16 -32.14 2.39
CA ALA A 10 14.36 -31.50 1.34
C ALA A 10 12.99 -31.05 1.87
N ALA A 11 12.84 -29.75 2.16
CA ALA A 11 11.66 -29.14 2.78
C ALA A 11 10.35 -29.23 1.97
N GLY A 12 10.41 -29.56 0.68
CA GLY A 12 9.26 -29.64 -0.22
C GLY A 12 9.16 -30.98 -0.95
N ASP A 13 9.83 -32.03 -0.48
CA ASP A 13 9.77 -33.34 -1.13
C ASP A 13 8.37 -33.95 -1.08
N LYS A 14 7.72 -34.04 -2.24
CA LYS A 14 6.35 -34.55 -2.39
C LYS A 14 6.20 -36.01 -1.95
N ASN A 15 7.27 -36.81 -1.99
CA ASN A 15 7.21 -38.19 -1.49
C ASN A 15 6.98 -38.21 0.03
N TYR A 16 7.36 -37.15 0.73
CA TYR A 16 7.27 -36.99 2.18
C TYR A 16 6.19 -35.95 2.56
N GLN A 17 5.19 -35.78 1.71
CA GLN A 17 4.04 -34.94 1.99
C GLN A 17 3.02 -35.68 2.86
N PHE A 18 2.58 -35.03 3.94
CA PHE A 18 1.51 -35.56 4.78
C PHE A 18 0.22 -35.71 3.99
N GLN A 19 -0.49 -36.81 4.24
CA GLN A 19 -1.82 -37.08 3.72
C GLN A 19 -2.87 -36.60 4.73
N ARG A 20 -4.09 -36.35 4.26
CA ARG A 20 -5.21 -35.91 5.09
C ARG A 20 -6.30 -36.97 5.09
N ASN A 21 -6.78 -37.38 6.26
CA ASN A 21 -7.91 -38.30 6.36
C ASN A 21 -9.26 -37.57 6.29
N ASN A 22 -10.37 -38.32 6.34
CA ASN A 22 -11.73 -37.77 6.24
C ASN A 22 -12.13 -36.86 7.41
N GLU A 23 -11.43 -36.94 8.54
CA GLU A 23 -11.62 -36.08 9.72
C GLU A 23 -10.74 -34.82 9.67
N GLY A 24 -9.96 -34.65 8.60
CA GLY A 24 -9.07 -33.51 8.42
C GLY A 24 -7.73 -33.64 9.15
N GLN A 25 -7.43 -34.77 9.79
CA GLN A 25 -6.14 -34.99 10.46
C GLN A 25 -5.05 -35.27 9.42
N LEU A 26 -3.85 -34.74 9.66
CA LEU A 26 -2.68 -34.98 8.84
C LEU A 26 -1.89 -36.18 9.36
N PHE A 27 -1.51 -37.09 8.48
CA PHE A 27 -0.72 -38.27 8.83
C PHE A 27 0.31 -38.59 7.74
N TYR A 28 1.35 -39.32 8.12
CA TYR A 28 2.34 -39.88 7.20
C TYR A 28 2.84 -41.20 7.78
N SER A 29 2.90 -42.25 6.96
CA SER A 29 3.32 -43.59 7.37
C SER A 29 4.71 -43.89 6.88
N LEU A 30 5.61 -44.25 7.79
CA LEU A 30 6.95 -44.72 7.50
C LEU A 30 7.03 -46.23 7.77
N PRO A 31 7.73 -47.01 6.93
CA PRO A 31 8.04 -48.39 7.26
C PRO A 31 8.93 -48.46 8.51
N ARG A 32 8.68 -49.44 9.39
CA ARG A 32 9.56 -49.69 10.53
C ARG A 32 10.98 -49.98 10.05
N LYS A 33 11.95 -49.32 10.68
CA LYS A 33 13.36 -49.41 10.30
C LYS A 33 14.23 -49.12 11.52
N LYS A 34 15.34 -49.86 11.67
CA LYS A 34 16.38 -49.54 12.65
C LYS A 34 17.07 -48.23 12.27
N PHE A 35 16.48 -47.11 12.66
CA PHE A 35 16.86 -45.78 12.19
C PHE A 35 16.38 -44.70 13.18
N MET A 36 17.30 -43.81 13.54
CA MET A 36 16.97 -42.58 14.27
C MET A 36 16.58 -41.50 13.28
N LEU A 37 15.32 -41.13 13.27
CA LEU A 37 14.78 -40.08 12.41
C LEU A 37 14.96 -38.72 13.09
N ASP A 38 15.78 -37.87 12.49
CA ASP A 38 15.82 -36.43 12.78
C ASP A 38 14.98 -35.70 11.74
N TYR A 39 14.08 -34.83 12.18
CA TYR A 39 13.16 -34.17 11.26
C TYR A 39 12.63 -32.83 11.76
N LYS A 40 12.10 -32.07 10.80
CA LYS A 40 11.26 -30.89 10.98
C LYS A 40 10.04 -30.97 10.07
N ILE A 41 8.97 -30.31 10.50
CA ILE A 41 7.76 -30.16 9.70
C ILE A 41 7.77 -28.80 9.00
N THR A 42 7.46 -28.80 7.72
CA THR A 42 7.40 -27.60 6.86
C THR A 42 6.11 -27.56 6.05
N ARG A 43 5.80 -26.41 5.45
CA ARG A 43 4.74 -26.28 4.43
C ARG A 43 5.28 -26.19 3.01
N GLY A 44 6.51 -26.65 2.77
CA GLY A 44 7.12 -26.78 1.45
C GLY A 44 8.45 -26.06 1.30
N ASP A 45 8.75 -25.13 2.21
CA ASP A 45 9.98 -24.35 2.22
C ASP A 45 10.47 -24.09 3.66
N TRP A 46 11.76 -23.80 3.85
CA TRP A 46 12.35 -23.51 5.16
C TRP A 46 11.84 -22.22 5.81
N SER A 47 11.40 -21.23 5.02
CA SER A 47 10.69 -20.06 5.53
C SER A 47 9.38 -20.44 6.23
N THR A 48 8.80 -21.60 5.89
CA THR A 48 7.52 -22.10 6.40
C THR A 48 7.64 -23.22 7.43
N VAL A 49 8.81 -23.36 8.05
CA VAL A 49 9.10 -24.42 9.03
C VAL A 49 8.38 -24.20 10.35
N GLU A 50 8.13 -25.27 11.08
CA GLU A 50 7.66 -25.19 12.46
C GLU A 50 8.65 -24.46 13.39
N VAL A 51 8.08 -23.76 14.37
CA VAL A 51 8.75 -22.99 15.40
C VAL A 51 8.02 -23.17 16.72
N ASP A 52 8.61 -22.71 17.82
CA ASP A 52 7.94 -22.71 19.12
C ASP A 52 6.74 -21.74 19.12
N LYS A 53 5.97 -21.75 20.20
CA LYS A 53 4.80 -20.87 20.36
C LYS A 53 5.13 -19.37 20.20
N ASN A 54 6.37 -18.97 20.46
CA ASN A 54 6.85 -17.59 20.37
C ASN A 54 7.51 -17.29 19.00
N GLY A 55 7.52 -18.25 18.09
CA GLY A 55 8.09 -18.11 16.75
C GLY A 55 9.61 -18.26 16.67
N TYR A 56 10.27 -18.83 17.68
CA TYR A 56 11.70 -19.15 17.62
C TYR A 56 11.97 -20.53 17.02
N ASP A 57 13.12 -20.67 16.36
CA ASP A 57 13.56 -21.96 15.83
C ASP A 57 13.72 -22.97 16.96
N ILE A 58 13.06 -24.13 16.80
CA ILE A 58 13.19 -25.27 17.72
C ILE A 58 14.29 -26.22 17.23
N SER A 59 14.84 -27.03 18.13
CA SER A 59 15.70 -28.15 17.77
C SER A 59 14.95 -29.16 16.86
N ASN A 60 15.70 -29.99 16.14
CA ASN A 60 15.12 -31.07 15.36
C ASN A 60 14.32 -32.02 16.26
N ARG A 61 13.18 -32.49 15.76
CA ARG A 61 12.43 -33.57 16.39
C ARG A 61 13.16 -34.88 16.14
N GLN A 62 13.12 -35.79 17.11
CA GLN A 62 13.80 -37.07 17.04
C GLN A 62 12.82 -38.21 17.36
N THR A 63 12.83 -39.25 16.53
CA THR A 63 12.03 -40.48 16.74
C THR A 63 12.85 -41.71 16.36
N ASN A 64 12.82 -42.75 17.19
CA ASN A 64 13.37 -44.05 16.82
C ASN A 64 12.32 -44.88 16.05
N LEU A 65 12.54 -45.09 14.74
CA LEU A 65 11.60 -45.82 13.87
C LEU A 65 11.60 -47.35 14.09
N GLU A 66 12.49 -47.88 14.92
CA GLU A 66 12.48 -49.29 15.31
C GLU A 66 11.36 -49.57 16.31
N ASN A 67 11.16 -48.63 17.23
CA ASN A 67 10.36 -48.83 18.45
C ASN A 67 9.08 -47.99 18.47
N ALA A 68 9.04 -46.88 17.74
CA ALA A 68 7.87 -46.02 17.70
C ALA A 68 6.77 -46.64 16.84
N ASP A 69 5.56 -46.75 17.38
CA ASP A 69 4.39 -47.22 16.65
C ASP A 69 3.62 -46.03 16.04
N THR A 70 3.18 -45.09 16.87
CA THR A 70 2.55 -43.84 16.45
C THR A 70 3.15 -42.67 17.22
N VAL A 71 3.48 -41.58 16.53
CA VAL A 71 3.97 -40.35 17.14
C VAL A 71 2.97 -39.23 16.86
N PHE A 72 2.36 -38.70 17.91
CA PHE A 72 1.48 -37.54 17.80
C PHE A 72 2.30 -36.26 17.83
N LEU A 73 2.06 -35.39 16.85
CA LEU A 73 2.78 -34.13 16.69
C LEU A 73 1.83 -32.96 16.80
N THR A 74 2.22 -31.98 17.61
CA THR A 74 1.62 -30.65 17.62
C THR A 74 2.64 -29.68 17.04
N VAL A 75 2.27 -29.02 15.95
CA VAL A 75 3.01 -27.87 15.42
C VAL A 75 2.42 -26.63 16.08
N SER A 76 3.17 -26.05 17.01
CA SER A 76 2.69 -24.88 17.77
C SER A 76 2.50 -23.66 16.88
N ARG A 77 3.46 -23.41 15.98
CA ARG A 77 3.45 -22.25 15.08
C ARG A 77 4.33 -22.49 13.85
N TRP A 78 4.08 -21.72 12.79
CA TRP A 78 4.89 -21.69 11.56
C TRP A 78 5.74 -20.41 11.51
N LYS A 79 6.98 -20.53 11.06
CA LYS A 79 7.99 -19.46 11.03
C LYS A 79 7.54 -18.25 10.21
N ASP A 80 6.79 -18.49 9.15
CA ASP A 80 6.24 -17.48 8.28
C ASP A 80 4.83 -17.04 8.68
N LEU A 81 4.20 -17.59 9.72
CA LEU A 81 2.89 -17.12 10.22
C LEU A 81 3.07 -16.32 11.51
N GLY A 82 2.64 -15.07 11.48
CA GLY A 82 2.56 -14.19 12.64
C GLY A 82 1.31 -14.50 13.45
N GLY A 83 1.50 -15.12 14.62
CA GLY A 83 0.43 -15.37 15.59
C GLY A 83 1.02 -15.36 16.99
N SER A 84 0.63 -14.36 17.77
CA SER A 84 1.13 -13.91 19.07
C SER A 84 1.40 -14.98 20.13
N GLY A 85 2.45 -14.80 20.92
CA GLY A 85 2.49 -15.34 22.29
C GLY A 85 1.51 -14.57 23.20
N ASP A 86 1.07 -15.17 24.31
CA ASP A 86 0.09 -14.58 25.25
C ASP A 86 0.57 -13.26 25.92
N ASP A 87 1.83 -12.88 25.72
CA ASP A 87 2.47 -11.66 26.27
C ASP A 87 3.19 -10.86 25.16
N ASP A 88 2.68 -10.87 23.93
CA ASP A 88 3.17 -9.99 22.87
C ASP A 88 2.49 -8.61 22.93
N MET A 89 3.20 -7.56 22.50
CA MET A 89 2.59 -6.28 22.14
C MET A 89 2.21 -6.27 20.66
N THR A 90 1.19 -5.50 20.30
CA THR A 90 0.74 -5.34 18.91
C THR A 90 1.09 -3.94 18.39
N ILE A 91 1.64 -3.86 17.17
CA ILE A 91 1.76 -2.60 16.44
C ILE A 91 0.84 -2.67 15.23
N ILE A 92 -0.05 -1.70 15.09
CA ILE A 92 -0.99 -1.55 13.99
C ILE A 92 -0.60 -0.31 13.18
N VAL A 93 -0.53 -0.45 11.86
CA VAL A 93 -0.60 0.67 10.93
C VAL A 93 -2.02 0.72 10.37
N ASP A 94 -2.82 1.66 10.84
CA ASP A 94 -4.23 1.77 10.51
C ASP A 94 -4.45 2.53 9.19
N ARG A 95 -3.53 3.42 8.83
CA ARG A 95 -3.55 4.21 7.59
C ARG A 95 -2.16 4.28 6.94
N VAL A 96 -2.15 4.13 5.62
CA VAL A 96 -1.01 4.40 4.73
C VAL A 96 -1.44 5.41 3.66
N PRO A 97 -0.54 6.18 3.03
CA PRO A 97 -0.95 7.14 2.01
C PRO A 97 -1.53 6.43 0.78
N GLU A 98 -2.42 7.10 0.05
CA GLU A 98 -3.01 6.57 -1.20
C GLU A 98 -1.98 6.22 -2.27
N THR A 99 -0.80 6.84 -2.20
CA THR A 99 0.33 6.56 -3.07
C THR A 99 1.01 5.21 -2.78
N THR A 100 0.65 4.55 -1.68
CA THR A 100 1.18 3.23 -1.33
C THR A 100 0.75 2.20 -2.37
N PRO A 101 1.69 1.47 -3.01
CA PRO A 101 1.34 0.42 -3.97
C PRO A 101 0.42 -0.64 -3.36
N GLU A 102 -0.57 -1.11 -4.13
CA GLU A 102 -1.62 -2.03 -3.67
C GLU A 102 -1.07 -3.28 -2.95
N ASN A 103 0.03 -3.82 -3.47
CA ASN A 103 0.71 -5.03 -2.97
C ASN A 103 1.98 -4.73 -2.15
N ALA A 104 2.10 -3.51 -1.61
CA ALA A 104 3.23 -3.13 -0.77
C ALA A 104 3.34 -4.05 0.46
N LYS A 105 4.56 -4.48 0.75
CA LYS A 105 4.90 -5.20 2.00
C LYS A 105 5.45 -4.16 2.96
N LEU A 106 4.98 -4.16 4.20
CA LEU A 106 5.54 -3.33 5.26
C LEU A 106 6.41 -4.17 6.19
N TYR A 107 7.46 -3.54 6.70
CA TYR A 107 8.38 -4.12 7.68
C TYR A 107 8.63 -3.12 8.79
N ILE A 108 8.79 -3.64 10.01
CA ILE A 108 9.32 -2.86 11.14
C ILE A 108 10.82 -3.16 11.30
N SER A 109 11.61 -2.11 11.43
CA SER A 109 13.07 -2.20 11.56
C SER A 109 13.53 -1.37 12.74
N GLY A 110 14.35 -1.93 13.62
CA GLY A 110 14.66 -1.30 14.91
C GLY A 110 15.77 -1.98 15.70
N SER A 111 15.95 -1.53 16.93
CA SER A 111 17.01 -2.01 17.84
C SER A 111 16.96 -3.52 18.12
N PHE A 112 15.83 -4.16 17.89
CA PHE A 112 15.60 -5.60 18.11
C PHE A 112 15.88 -6.49 16.90
N ASN A 113 16.22 -5.92 15.73
CA ASN A 113 16.41 -6.68 14.49
C ASN A 113 17.68 -6.31 13.70
N ASP A 114 18.62 -5.61 14.33
CA ASP A 114 19.85 -5.07 13.73
C ASP A 114 19.62 -4.00 12.66
N TRP A 115 18.48 -3.30 12.73
CA TRP A 115 18.10 -2.28 11.75
C TRP A 115 18.05 -2.82 10.31
N ASP A 116 17.66 -4.08 10.12
CA ASP A 116 17.42 -4.68 8.81
C ASP A 116 16.01 -4.33 8.30
N PRO A 117 15.87 -3.48 7.26
CA PRO A 117 14.58 -2.99 6.77
C PRO A 117 13.75 -4.05 6.02
N GLY A 118 14.36 -5.16 5.60
CA GLY A 118 13.69 -6.20 4.80
C GLY A 118 13.47 -7.51 5.53
N LYS A 119 13.75 -7.56 6.84
CA LYS A 119 13.79 -8.83 7.59
C LYS A 119 12.41 -9.48 7.66
N LEU A 120 12.26 -10.62 6.99
CA LEU A 120 10.98 -11.32 6.82
C LEU A 120 10.22 -11.60 8.12
N ARG A 121 10.93 -11.87 9.23
CA ARG A 121 10.32 -12.08 10.55
C ARG A 121 9.57 -10.85 11.08
N TYR A 122 9.95 -9.66 10.62
CA TYR A 122 9.41 -8.37 11.03
C TYR A 122 8.51 -7.74 9.95
N LYS A 123 8.03 -8.55 9.01
CA LYS A 123 7.03 -8.15 8.03
C LYS A 123 5.66 -8.10 8.69
N PHE A 124 4.92 -7.02 8.44
CA PHE A 124 3.53 -6.90 8.87
C PHE A 124 2.60 -7.85 8.09
N TRP A 125 1.49 -8.19 8.73
CA TRP A 125 0.33 -8.86 8.16
C TRP A 125 -0.70 -7.84 7.74
N LYS A 126 -1.34 -8.02 6.59
CA LYS A 126 -2.44 -7.16 6.14
C LYS A 126 -3.76 -7.90 6.35
N ASP A 127 -4.69 -7.29 7.10
CA ASP A 127 -6.03 -7.85 7.28
C ASP A 127 -6.94 -7.58 6.07
N ALA A 128 -8.16 -8.14 6.08
CA ALA A 128 -9.14 -7.95 5.02
C ALA A 128 -9.65 -6.50 4.88
N ALA A 129 -9.49 -5.69 5.93
CA ALA A 129 -9.82 -4.26 5.91
C ALA A 129 -8.63 -3.40 5.42
N GLY A 130 -7.49 -4.02 5.10
CA GLY A 130 -6.31 -3.36 4.58
C GLY A 130 -5.35 -2.80 5.65
N ARG A 131 -5.62 -3.04 6.94
CA ARG A 131 -4.75 -2.58 8.04
C ARG A 131 -3.55 -3.52 8.16
N TYR A 132 -2.40 -2.96 8.50
CA TYR A 132 -1.20 -3.75 8.75
C TYR A 132 -1.03 -3.97 10.25
N PHE A 133 -0.68 -5.19 10.67
CA PHE A 133 -0.40 -5.49 12.08
C PHE A 133 0.79 -6.44 12.24
N ILE A 134 1.51 -6.28 13.35
CA ILE A 134 2.58 -7.19 13.76
C ILE A 134 2.59 -7.34 15.29
N ASN A 135 2.86 -8.55 15.75
CA ASN A 135 3.06 -8.85 17.16
C ASN A 135 4.55 -8.98 17.45
N LEU A 136 5.02 -8.29 18.49
CA LEU A 136 6.40 -8.34 18.95
C LEU A 136 6.43 -8.90 20.38
N PRO A 137 7.37 -9.81 20.69
CA PRO A 137 7.55 -10.29 22.06
C PRO A 137 7.81 -9.14 23.02
N ARG A 138 7.04 -9.07 24.11
CA ARG A 138 7.27 -8.08 25.16
C ARG A 138 8.62 -8.33 25.83
N ARG A 139 9.31 -7.25 26.18
CA ARG A 139 10.63 -7.24 26.84
C ARG A 139 10.64 -6.14 27.91
N ASN A 140 11.76 -5.97 28.60
CA ASN A 140 11.99 -4.82 29.47
C ASN A 140 12.82 -3.77 28.75
N GLY A 141 12.57 -2.50 29.07
CA GLY A 141 13.35 -1.37 28.57
C GLY A 141 12.82 -0.77 27.27
N ASP A 142 13.60 0.16 26.74
CA ASP A 142 13.22 0.97 25.59
C ASP A 142 13.61 0.27 24.28
N PHE A 143 12.87 0.61 23.23
CA PHE A 143 13.18 0.19 21.88
C PHE A 143 12.89 1.31 20.90
N GLU A 144 13.60 1.24 19.78
CA GLU A 144 13.48 2.20 18.70
C GLU A 144 13.13 1.47 17.42
N PHE A 145 12.32 2.10 16.56
CA PHE A 145 12.00 1.52 15.26
C PHE A 145 11.56 2.54 14.21
N ARG A 146 11.60 2.10 12.95
CA ARG A 146 11.00 2.75 11.79
C ARG A 146 10.22 1.72 10.97
N ILE A 147 9.30 2.20 10.14
CA ILE A 147 8.54 1.38 9.20
C ILE A 147 9.07 1.63 7.78
N THR A 148 9.25 0.55 7.03
CA THR A 148 9.74 0.60 5.65
C THR A 148 8.92 -0.31 4.75
N ARG A 149 9.12 -0.17 3.42
CA ARG A 149 8.61 -1.12 2.43
C ARG A 149 9.63 -2.16 1.99
N GLY A 150 10.67 -2.38 2.80
CA GLY A 150 11.70 -3.40 2.59
C GLY A 150 13.12 -2.85 2.38
N SER A 151 13.27 -1.52 2.28
CA SER A 151 14.57 -0.84 2.19
C SER A 151 14.53 0.55 2.85
N TRP A 152 15.70 1.13 3.12
CA TRP A 152 15.80 2.48 3.70
C TRP A 152 15.43 3.60 2.73
N GLU A 153 15.51 3.34 1.43
CA GLU A 153 15.02 4.23 0.37
C GLU A 153 13.49 4.32 0.41
N SER A 154 12.82 3.27 0.90
CA SER A 154 11.36 3.18 1.00
C SER A 154 10.82 3.29 2.44
N THR A 155 11.54 4.02 3.28
CA THR A 155 11.15 4.31 4.66
C THR A 155 10.04 5.37 4.75
N GLN A 156 9.26 5.34 5.82
CA GLN A 156 8.31 6.40 6.15
C GLN A 156 9.01 7.75 6.35
N VAL A 157 8.33 8.83 5.98
CA VAL A 157 8.72 10.23 6.13
C VAL A 157 7.52 11.05 6.60
N ASP A 158 7.73 12.31 6.95
CA ASP A 158 6.62 13.21 7.28
C ASP A 158 5.76 13.54 6.05
N ALA A 159 4.68 14.29 6.26
CA ALA A 159 3.75 14.67 5.18
C ALA A 159 4.46 15.39 4.02
N ASN A 160 5.50 16.20 4.30
CA ASN A 160 6.26 16.96 3.31
C ASN A 160 7.42 16.15 2.69
N GLY A 161 7.52 14.85 2.97
CA GLY A 161 8.60 14.00 2.50
C GLY A 161 9.93 14.13 3.25
N SER A 162 9.96 14.85 4.38
CA SER A 162 11.18 15.02 5.18
C SER A 162 11.43 13.84 6.12
N ASP A 163 12.70 13.51 6.33
CA ASP A 163 13.08 12.39 7.19
C ASP A 163 12.65 12.63 8.64
N ILE A 164 12.15 11.58 9.30
CA ILE A 164 11.70 11.61 10.69
C ILE A 164 12.57 10.71 11.57
N PRO A 165 12.78 11.08 12.84
CA PRO A 165 13.51 10.23 13.78
C PRO A 165 12.77 8.89 13.99
N PRO A 166 13.47 7.83 14.42
CA PRO A 166 12.83 6.60 14.87
C PRO A 166 11.79 6.86 15.95
N TYR A 167 10.72 6.07 15.95
CA TYR A 167 9.84 5.98 17.11
C TYR A 167 10.61 5.41 18.29
N GLN A 168 10.41 5.96 19.48
CA GLN A 168 11.03 5.50 20.72
C GLN A 168 9.93 5.23 21.75
N TYR A 169 9.92 4.02 22.31
CA TYR A 169 8.92 3.57 23.27
C TYR A 169 9.50 2.56 24.25
N ASN A 170 8.85 2.34 25.40
CA ASN A 170 9.14 1.22 26.26
C ASN A 170 8.26 0.01 25.90
N TYR A 171 8.81 -1.20 25.99
CA TYR A 171 8.03 -2.42 25.72
C TYR A 171 6.82 -2.62 26.66
N GLN A 172 6.80 -1.93 27.81
CA GLN A 172 5.75 -2.05 28.83
C GLN A 172 4.68 -0.94 28.75
N ASP A 173 4.83 0.03 27.85
CA ASP A 173 3.93 1.20 27.80
C ASP A 173 2.54 0.89 27.25
N PHE A 174 2.40 -0.18 26.46
CA PHE A 174 1.15 -0.50 25.77
C PHE A 174 1.01 -1.99 25.45
N ASP A 175 -0.25 -2.42 25.30
CA ASP A 175 -0.59 -3.69 24.66
C ASP A 175 -0.74 -3.54 23.15
N THR A 176 -1.20 -2.36 22.70
CA THR A 176 -1.35 -2.04 21.28
C THR A 176 -0.96 -0.60 21.01
N LEU A 177 -0.08 -0.41 20.02
CA LEU A 177 0.29 0.89 19.47
C LEU A 177 -0.29 1.02 18.06
N THR A 178 -1.05 2.09 17.80
CA THR A 178 -1.60 2.38 16.46
C THR A 178 -0.86 3.57 15.85
N LEU A 179 -0.47 3.43 14.59
CA LEU A 179 0.32 4.40 13.83
C LEU A 179 -0.33 4.68 12.48
N ALA A 180 -0.15 5.90 11.98
CA ALA A 180 -0.44 6.28 10.61
C ALA A 180 0.86 6.65 9.89
N ILE A 181 0.98 6.24 8.63
CA ILE A 181 2.08 6.64 7.76
C ILE A 181 1.59 7.75 6.85
N GLU A 182 2.28 8.90 6.85
CA GLU A 182 1.89 10.06 6.06
C GLU A 182 2.47 10.00 4.64
N ASN A 183 3.74 9.62 4.49
CA ASN A 183 4.36 9.52 3.17
C ASN A 183 5.57 8.54 3.14
N TRP A 184 6.10 8.23 1.95
CA TRP A 184 7.24 7.33 1.72
C TRP A 184 8.39 8.07 1.05
N LYS A 185 9.62 7.83 1.49
CA LYS A 185 10.82 8.52 0.99
C LYS A 185 11.07 8.36 -0.51
N ASP A 186 10.77 7.20 -1.08
CA ASP A 186 10.95 6.86 -2.50
C ASP A 186 9.72 7.17 -3.36
N ILE A 187 8.62 7.62 -2.76
CA ILE A 187 7.44 8.06 -3.50
C ILE A 187 7.36 9.57 -3.31
N PRO A 188 7.79 10.37 -4.31
CA PRO A 188 7.63 11.81 -4.21
C PRO A 188 6.16 12.13 -3.94
N GLU A 189 5.89 13.21 -3.20
CA GLU A 189 4.55 13.79 -3.13
C GLU A 189 3.99 13.81 -4.55
N LYS A 190 2.74 13.37 -4.70
CA LYS A 190 2.03 13.49 -5.98
C LYS A 190 2.02 14.99 -6.29
N GLU A 191 2.93 15.44 -7.16
CA GLU A 191 3.23 16.85 -7.33
C GLU A 191 1.91 17.60 -7.47
N MET A 192 1.68 18.54 -6.55
CA MET A 192 0.55 19.43 -6.68
C MET A 192 0.85 20.33 -7.87
N TYR A 193 0.32 19.97 -9.03
CA TYR A 193 0.46 20.81 -10.21
C TYR A 193 -0.43 22.03 -10.02
N GLN A 194 0.17 23.21 -10.11
CA GLN A 194 -0.57 24.44 -10.34
C GLN A 194 -0.53 24.74 -11.84
N ILE A 195 -1.70 24.88 -12.45
CA ILE A 195 -1.82 25.34 -13.82
C ILE A 195 -2.67 26.60 -13.88
N THR A 196 -2.20 27.57 -14.66
CA THR A 196 -3.00 28.73 -15.07
C THR A 196 -3.59 28.51 -16.46
N ILE A 197 -4.90 28.61 -16.58
CA ILE A 197 -5.63 28.55 -17.85
C ILE A 197 -6.00 29.97 -18.23
N VAL A 198 -5.55 30.41 -19.41
CA VAL A 198 -5.90 31.70 -20.01
C VAL A 198 -6.74 31.43 -21.25
N ILE A 199 -7.90 32.08 -21.36
CA ILE A 199 -8.68 32.06 -22.61
C ILE A 199 -8.15 33.22 -23.46
N ASP A 200 -7.32 32.89 -24.44
CA ASP A 200 -6.62 33.86 -25.29
C ASP A 200 -7.57 34.51 -26.30
N LYS A 201 -8.53 33.73 -26.80
CA LYS A 201 -9.58 34.18 -27.71
C LYS A 201 -10.94 33.74 -27.21
N ILE A 202 -11.84 34.70 -27.09
CA ILE A 202 -13.25 34.49 -26.72
C ILE A 202 -14.16 35.06 -27.83
N PRO A 203 -15.31 34.44 -28.15
CA PRO A 203 -16.18 34.93 -29.20
C PRO A 203 -16.66 36.37 -28.93
N ALA A 204 -16.66 37.24 -29.94
CA ALA A 204 -17.05 38.65 -29.78
C ALA A 204 -18.51 38.84 -29.34
N ASN A 205 -19.38 37.86 -29.59
CA ASN A 205 -20.77 37.82 -29.15
C ASN A 205 -20.96 37.26 -27.73
N THR A 206 -19.87 37.11 -26.96
CA THR A 206 -19.95 36.75 -25.54
C THR A 206 -20.54 37.91 -24.74
N PRO A 207 -21.67 37.73 -24.02
CA PRO A 207 -22.23 38.79 -23.22
C PRO A 207 -21.24 39.27 -22.14
N VAL A 208 -21.16 40.59 -21.95
CA VAL A 208 -20.17 41.24 -21.07
C VAL A 208 -20.28 40.80 -19.61
N ASN A 209 -21.50 40.48 -19.15
CA ASN A 209 -21.77 40.12 -17.76
C ASN A 209 -21.72 38.60 -17.50
N ASP A 210 -21.45 37.79 -18.51
CA ASP A 210 -21.42 36.35 -18.33
C ASP A 210 -20.15 35.92 -17.63
N GLN A 211 -20.32 35.08 -16.62
CA GLN A 211 -19.24 34.36 -15.99
C GLN A 211 -18.82 33.20 -16.89
N ILE A 212 -17.52 32.93 -16.92
CA ILE A 212 -16.95 31.78 -17.64
C ILE A 212 -16.53 30.75 -16.59
N PHE A 213 -16.88 29.49 -16.82
CA PHE A 213 -16.67 28.39 -15.89
C PHE A 213 -15.82 27.30 -16.52
N LEU A 214 -14.95 26.69 -15.72
CA LEU A 214 -14.32 25.41 -16.03
C LEU A 214 -15.23 24.29 -15.52
N ALA A 215 -15.57 23.33 -16.38
CA ALA A 215 -16.32 22.12 -16.05
C ALA A 215 -15.44 20.88 -16.25
N PRO A 216 -14.61 20.52 -15.26
CA PRO A 216 -13.69 19.39 -15.33
C PRO A 216 -14.31 18.08 -14.81
N ASP A 217 -13.72 16.96 -15.20
CA ASP A 217 -14.07 15.64 -14.68
C ASP A 217 -14.01 15.54 -13.14
N PHE A 218 -13.00 16.14 -12.52
CA PHE A 218 -12.79 16.07 -11.07
C PHE A 218 -13.86 16.79 -10.24
N ASN A 219 -14.62 17.73 -10.83
CA ASN A 219 -15.73 18.39 -10.13
C ASN A 219 -17.09 17.71 -10.38
N GLY A 220 -17.07 16.52 -10.98
CA GLY A 220 -18.30 15.81 -11.36
C GLY A 220 -19.02 16.44 -12.55
N TRP A 221 -18.30 17.15 -13.43
CA TRP A 221 -18.88 17.83 -14.59
C TRP A 221 -19.96 18.87 -14.22
N ASN A 222 -19.75 19.62 -13.14
CA ASN A 222 -20.65 20.71 -12.76
C ASN A 222 -20.29 21.98 -13.56
N PRO A 223 -21.14 22.44 -14.51
CA PRO A 223 -20.81 23.56 -15.40
C PRO A 223 -20.99 24.94 -14.76
N GLU A 224 -21.51 25.02 -13.53
CA GLU A 224 -21.81 26.25 -12.81
C GLU A 224 -21.10 26.33 -11.45
N ASP A 225 -20.03 25.55 -11.29
CA ASP A 225 -19.24 25.51 -10.06
C ASP A 225 -18.57 26.87 -9.78
N ARG A 226 -19.03 27.52 -8.71
CA ARG A 226 -18.56 28.85 -8.32
C ARG A 226 -17.11 28.89 -7.86
N GLN A 227 -16.50 27.75 -7.53
CA GLN A 227 -15.08 27.68 -7.20
C GLN A 227 -14.19 27.70 -8.46
N LEU A 228 -14.78 27.47 -9.64
CA LEU A 228 -14.08 27.33 -10.92
C LEU A 228 -14.50 28.41 -11.92
N ILE A 229 -14.78 29.63 -11.42
CA ILE A 229 -15.06 30.81 -12.24
C ILE A 229 -13.76 31.47 -12.67
N PHE A 230 -13.63 31.75 -13.97
CA PHE A 230 -12.53 32.53 -14.49
C PHE A 230 -12.62 33.99 -14.01
N GLY A 231 -11.51 34.49 -13.45
CA GLY A 231 -11.26 35.91 -13.25
C GLY A 231 -10.89 36.60 -14.57
N ARG A 232 -10.28 37.78 -14.48
CA ARG A 232 -9.84 38.58 -15.64
C ARG A 232 -8.42 39.08 -15.42
N LEU A 233 -7.59 38.97 -16.45
CA LEU A 233 -6.30 39.68 -16.52
C LEU A 233 -6.52 41.18 -16.73
N THR A 234 -5.46 41.98 -16.60
CA THR A 234 -5.49 43.44 -16.84
C THR A 234 -5.91 43.81 -18.25
N ASP A 235 -5.66 42.94 -19.23
CA ASP A 235 -6.09 43.10 -20.63
C ASP A 235 -7.50 42.54 -20.92
N GLY A 236 -8.19 42.02 -19.91
CA GLY A 236 -9.56 41.51 -20.00
C GLY A 236 -9.69 40.03 -20.39
N ARG A 237 -8.60 39.32 -20.69
CA ARG A 237 -8.66 37.87 -20.98
C ARG A 237 -9.10 37.08 -19.74
N PRO A 238 -10.02 36.10 -19.87
CA PRO A 238 -10.36 35.21 -18.76
C PRO A 238 -9.13 34.42 -18.27
N VAL A 239 -8.97 34.30 -16.96
CA VAL A 239 -7.90 33.53 -16.34
C VAL A 239 -8.38 32.76 -15.12
N LEU A 240 -7.93 31.51 -14.96
CA LEU A 240 -8.18 30.68 -13.79
C LEU A 240 -6.93 29.87 -13.44
N THR A 241 -6.51 29.89 -12.17
CA THR A 241 -5.46 29.00 -11.66
C THR A 241 -6.09 27.91 -10.82
N ILE A 242 -5.76 26.65 -11.11
CA ILE A 242 -6.21 25.49 -10.34
C ILE A 242 -5.01 24.71 -9.81
N ALA A 243 -5.20 24.06 -8.66
CA ALA A 243 -4.25 23.11 -8.09
C ALA A 243 -4.84 21.71 -8.15
N THR A 244 -4.03 20.72 -8.54
CA THR A 244 -4.48 19.34 -8.66
C THR A 244 -3.37 18.36 -8.39
N HIS A 245 -3.76 17.19 -7.88
CA HIS A 245 -2.87 16.03 -7.75
C HIS A 245 -3.02 15.07 -8.93
N GLY A 246 -3.89 15.33 -9.91
CA GLY A 246 -4.02 14.52 -11.12
C GLY A 246 -2.85 14.75 -12.08
N ASN A 247 -2.56 13.78 -12.95
CA ASN A 247 -1.62 13.96 -14.08
C ASN A 247 -2.34 14.38 -15.38
N LYS A 248 -3.67 14.30 -15.41
CA LYS A 248 -4.51 14.83 -16.48
C LYS A 248 -5.89 15.25 -15.96
N MET A 249 -6.61 16.00 -16.79
CA MET A 249 -8.01 16.40 -16.62
C MET A 249 -8.70 16.42 -17.98
N ASP A 250 -9.89 15.85 -18.05
CA ASP A 250 -10.83 16.11 -19.14
C ASP A 250 -11.81 17.22 -18.74
N PHE A 251 -12.12 18.16 -19.62
CA PHE A 251 -12.93 19.34 -19.28
C PHE A 251 -13.66 19.98 -20.46
N LYS A 252 -14.58 20.90 -20.14
CA LYS A 252 -15.18 21.86 -21.07
C LYS A 252 -15.27 23.25 -20.44
N ILE A 253 -15.40 24.27 -21.29
CA ILE A 253 -15.67 25.65 -20.87
C ILE A 253 -17.15 26.00 -21.13
N THR A 254 -17.79 26.65 -20.16
CA THR A 254 -19.20 27.07 -20.28
C THR A 254 -19.41 28.51 -19.79
N ARG A 255 -20.60 29.07 -20.07
CA ARG A 255 -21.06 30.33 -19.48
C ARG A 255 -22.09 30.12 -18.35
N GLY A 256 -22.01 29.02 -17.62
CA GLY A 256 -22.92 28.69 -16.52
C GLY A 256 -24.02 27.69 -16.90
N GLY A 257 -23.70 26.73 -17.77
CA GLY A 257 -24.62 25.65 -18.15
C GLY A 257 -24.27 24.96 -19.46
N TRP A 258 -24.75 23.73 -19.64
CA TRP A 258 -24.47 22.95 -20.86
C TRP A 258 -25.09 23.52 -22.14
N HIS A 259 -26.13 24.35 -22.03
CA HIS A 259 -26.71 25.03 -23.19
C HIS A 259 -25.84 26.21 -23.69
N THR A 260 -24.86 26.66 -22.90
CA THR A 260 -23.91 27.73 -23.25
C THR A 260 -22.47 27.23 -23.38
N VAL A 261 -22.29 25.91 -23.55
CA VAL A 261 -20.97 25.28 -23.69
C VAL A 261 -20.27 25.69 -24.98
N GLU A 262 -18.94 25.65 -24.96
CA GLU A 262 -18.11 25.82 -26.15
C GLU A 262 -18.43 24.77 -27.24
N VAL A 263 -18.37 25.23 -28.48
CA VAL A 263 -18.59 24.46 -29.71
C VAL A 263 -17.59 24.92 -30.76
N ASN A 264 -17.45 24.18 -31.86
CA ASN A 264 -16.57 24.57 -32.94
C ASN A 264 -17.12 25.81 -33.68
N GLN A 265 -16.35 26.36 -34.62
CA GLN A 265 -16.74 27.52 -35.44
C GLN A 265 -18.08 27.36 -36.19
N TYR A 266 -18.52 26.13 -36.46
CA TYR A 266 -19.77 25.81 -37.15
C TYR A 266 -20.96 25.58 -36.20
N GLY A 267 -20.73 25.68 -34.87
CA GLY A 267 -21.75 25.44 -33.85
C GLY A 267 -21.90 23.97 -33.44
N GLU A 268 -21.02 23.08 -33.93
CA GLU A 268 -21.09 21.65 -33.64
C GLU A 268 -20.34 21.31 -32.34
N GLU A 269 -20.82 20.28 -31.65
CA GLU A 269 -20.21 19.82 -30.42
C GLU A 269 -18.77 19.32 -30.64
N ILE A 270 -17.85 19.81 -29.82
CA ILE A 270 -16.47 19.33 -29.77
C ILE A 270 -16.32 18.22 -28.73
N SER A 271 -15.32 17.37 -28.88
CA SER A 271 -14.90 16.45 -27.82
C SER A 271 -14.47 17.21 -26.56
N ASN A 272 -14.44 16.52 -25.42
CA ASN A 272 -13.86 17.08 -24.19
C ASN A 272 -12.40 17.48 -24.46
N ARG A 273 -11.99 18.62 -23.92
CA ARG A 273 -10.59 19.01 -23.93
C ARG A 273 -9.85 18.17 -22.90
N THR A 274 -8.64 17.75 -23.23
CA THR A 274 -7.76 17.04 -22.28
C THR A 274 -6.54 17.90 -22.00
N LEU A 275 -6.26 18.12 -20.72
CA LEU A 275 -5.04 18.76 -20.25
C LEU A 275 -4.18 17.73 -19.51
N TYR A 276 -2.89 17.66 -19.84
CA TYR A 276 -1.90 16.91 -19.08
C TYR A 276 -1.08 17.86 -18.22
N PHE A 277 -0.97 17.58 -16.94
CA PHE A 277 -0.25 18.43 -15.98
C PHE A 277 1.26 18.10 -16.00
N GLY A 278 2.08 19.07 -15.57
CA GLY A 278 3.54 18.91 -15.47
C GLY A 278 4.35 19.24 -16.75
N PHE A 279 3.69 19.63 -17.84
CA PHE A 279 4.37 20.00 -19.09
C PHE A 279 4.45 21.52 -19.32
N ALA A 280 3.60 22.29 -18.64
CA ALA A 280 3.56 23.74 -18.70
C ALA A 280 2.85 24.29 -17.44
N ASP A 281 3.21 25.50 -17.03
CA ASP A 281 2.57 26.21 -15.91
C ASP A 281 1.39 27.08 -16.38
N THR A 282 1.28 27.32 -17.69
CA THR A 282 0.20 28.09 -18.30
C THR A 282 -0.26 27.47 -19.62
N VAL A 283 -1.57 27.35 -19.80
CA VAL A 283 -2.21 26.90 -21.04
C VAL A 283 -3.11 27.99 -21.59
N TYR A 284 -2.98 28.25 -22.89
CA TYR A 284 -3.80 29.19 -23.62
C TYR A 284 -4.87 28.43 -24.42
N LEU A 285 -6.13 28.85 -24.29
CA LEU A 285 -7.27 28.27 -24.97
C LEU A 285 -7.91 29.29 -25.90
N GLU A 286 -8.40 28.81 -27.04
CA GLU A 286 -9.29 29.58 -27.91
C GLU A 286 -10.68 28.95 -27.90
N ILE A 287 -11.69 29.79 -27.76
CA ILE A 287 -13.10 29.42 -27.89
C ILE A 287 -13.64 30.05 -29.17
N ASP A 288 -14.05 29.21 -30.11
CA ASP A 288 -14.55 29.68 -31.40
C ASP A 288 -15.98 30.19 -31.31
N ARG A 289 -16.85 29.48 -30.59
CA ARG A 289 -18.28 29.79 -30.50
C ARG A 289 -18.93 29.17 -29.25
N TRP A 290 -20.11 29.70 -28.88
CA TRP A 290 -20.99 29.14 -27.85
C TRP A 290 -22.21 28.46 -28.48
N ARG A 291 -22.67 27.36 -27.90
CA ARG A 291 -23.80 26.56 -28.41
C ARG A 291 -25.09 27.36 -28.67
N ASP A 292 -25.38 28.36 -27.85
CA ASP A 292 -26.57 29.22 -27.90
C ASP A 292 -26.39 30.49 -28.76
N ARG A 293 -25.28 30.63 -29.50
CA ARG A 293 -24.92 31.87 -30.19
C ARG A 293 -24.52 31.67 -31.64
#